data_AF-A0A9D8CIJ2-F1
#
_entry.id   AF-A0A9D8CIJ2-F1
#
_cell.length_a   1.000
_cell.length_b   1.000
_cell.length_c   1.000
_cell.angle_alpha   90.00
_cell.angle_beta   90.00
_cell.angle_gamma   90.00
#
_symmetry.space_group_name_H-M   'P 1'
#
loop_
_entity.id
_entity.type
_entity.pdbx_description
1 polymer ?
#
loop_
_entity_poly.entity_id
_entity_poly.type
_entity_poly.pdbx_seq_one_letter_code
_entity_poly.pdbx_strand_id
1 'polypeptide(L)' 'MSTPAKILFIHQNFPGQYRHLAAALAARGHEVRALSIRDNPALPGVTRHLYAPVRGTTLAEHPWAQD' A
#
# COMPACT_ATOMS: atom_id res chain seq x y z
N MET A 1 5.69 7.47 -25.26
CA MET A 1 5.01 6.67 -24.23
C MET A 1 6.05 6.34 -23.15
N SER A 2 5.70 6.45 -21.86
CA SER A 2 6.63 6.09 -20.78
C SER A 2 6.88 4.58 -20.78
N THR A 3 8.10 4.15 -20.50
CA THR A 3 8.44 2.72 -20.40
C THR A 3 7.65 2.08 -19.25
N PRO A 4 7.06 0.89 -19.44
CA PRO A 4 6.39 0.17 -18.36
C PRO A 4 7.38 -0.09 -17.22
N ALA A 5 6.88 0.05 -15.98
CA ALA A 5 7.69 -0.01 -14.76
C ALA A 5 6.98 -0.85 -13.70
N LYS A 6 7.75 -1.36 -12.74
CA LYS A 6 7.24 -2.09 -11.58
C LYS A 6 7.24 -1.16 -10.38
N ILE A 7 6.07 -0.94 -9.78
CA ILE A 7 5.86 0.04 -8.72
C ILE A 7 5.25 -0.66 -7.51
N LEU A 8 5.87 -0.49 -6.35
CA LEU A 8 5.39 -1.05 -5.08
C LEU A 8 4.98 0.08 -4.13
N PHE A 9 3.72 0.07 -3.69
CA PHE A 9 3.24 0.89 -2.59
C PHE A 9 3.32 0.10 -1.27
N ILE A 10 3.78 0.74 -0.19
CA ILE A 10 3.77 0.15 1.15
C ILE A 10 2.99 1.09 2.06
N HIS A 11 1.83 0.65 2.53
CA HIS A 11 1.00 1.46 3.42
C HIS A 11 0.04 0.57 4.21
N GLN A 12 0.03 0.67 5.53
CA GLN A 12 -0.77 -0.21 6.40
C GLN A 12 -2.27 -0.19 6.04
N ASN A 13 -2.79 1.00 5.71
CA ASN A 13 -4.19 1.23 5.30
C ASN A 13 -4.32 1.51 3.78
N PHE A 14 -3.46 0.92 2.93
CA PHE A 14 -3.56 1.11 1.48
C PHE A 14 -5.01 0.87 1.01
N PRO A 15 -5.62 1.71 0.15
CA PRO A 15 -4.98 2.70 -0.73
C PRO A 15 -4.66 4.07 -0.12
N GLY A 16 -5.18 4.40 1.08
CA GLY A 16 -4.89 5.65 1.79
C GLY A 16 -4.81 6.89 0.88
N GLN A 17 -3.76 7.69 1.05
CA GLN A 17 -3.47 8.86 0.22
C GLN A 17 -3.10 8.53 -1.23
N TYR A 18 -2.78 7.28 -1.54
CA TYR A 18 -2.33 6.84 -2.86
C TYR A 18 -3.46 6.43 -3.80
N ARG A 19 -4.74 6.54 -3.39
CA ARG A 19 -5.87 6.01 -4.17
C ARG A 19 -5.89 6.46 -5.63
N HIS A 20 -5.62 7.73 -5.88
CA HIS A 20 -5.66 8.30 -7.22
C HIS A 20 -4.36 8.01 -7.98
N LEU A 21 -3.22 8.09 -7.31
CA LEU A 21 -1.92 7.88 -7.92
C LEU A 21 -1.74 6.42 -8.37
N ALA A 22 -2.01 5.46 -7.48
CA ALA A 22 -1.85 4.04 -7.79
C ALA A 22 -2.76 3.59 -8.94
N ALA A 23 -4.02 4.05 -8.95
CA ALA A 23 -4.95 3.79 -10.05
C ALA A 23 -4.49 4.43 -11.37
N ALA A 24 -4.00 5.68 -11.33
CA ALA A 24 -3.51 6.37 -12.52
C ALA A 24 -2.25 5.70 -13.10
N LEU A 25 -1.35 5.20 -12.26
CA LEU A 25 -0.15 4.47 -12.69
C LEU A 25 -0.52 3.12 -13.32
N ALA A 26 -1.46 2.38 -12.73
CA ALA A 26 -1.97 1.14 -13.32
C ALA A 26 -2.63 1.39 -14.68
N ALA A 27 -3.47 2.44 -14.78
CA ALA A 27 -4.13 2.83 -16.03
C ALA A 27 -3.13 3.25 -17.13
N ARG A 28 -1.93 3.69 -16.76
CA ARG A 28 -0.83 4.01 -17.70
C ARG A 28 -0.02 2.78 -18.13
N GLY A 29 -0.38 1.58 -17.68
CA GLY A 29 0.25 0.33 -18.06
C GLY A 29 1.44 -0.08 -17.21
N HIS A 30 1.64 0.52 -16.03
CA HIS A 30 2.65 0.06 -15.08
C HIS A 30 2.15 -1.18 -14.32
N GLU A 31 3.08 -2.07 -13.95
CA GLU A 31 2.79 -3.14 -13.00
C GLU A 31 2.77 -2.54 -11.60
N VAL A 32 1.58 -2.37 -11.03
CA VAL A 32 1.42 -1.74 -9.72
C VAL A 32 1.03 -2.79 -8.69
N ARG A 33 1.82 -2.87 -7.62
CA ARG A 33 1.56 -3.73 -6.46
C ARG A 33 1.47 -2.91 -5.18
N ALA A 34 0.81 -3.45 -4.17
CA ALA A 34 0.72 -2.81 -2.85
C ALA A 34 0.86 -3.82 -1.72
N LEU A 35 1.66 -3.50 -0.69
CA LEU A 35 1.64 -4.16 0.61
C LEU A 35 0.71 -3.40 1.56
N SER A 36 -0.23 -4.11 2.18
CA SER A 36 -1.18 -3.56 3.15
C SER A 36 -1.32 -4.47 4.37
N ILE A 37 -1.61 -3.89 5.53
CA ILE A 37 -1.95 -4.67 6.73
C ILE A 37 -3.48 -4.83 6.80
N ARG A 38 -4.23 -3.76 6.50
CA ARG A 38 -5.69 -3.79 6.48
C ARG A 38 -6.22 -4.31 5.14
N ASP A 39 -7.31 -5.05 5.22
CA ASP A 39 -8.07 -5.53 4.07
C ASP A 39 -9.07 -4.48 3.55
N ASN A 40 -8.52 -3.38 3.03
CA ASN A 40 -9.31 -2.35 2.37
C ASN A 40 -9.58 -2.72 0.89
N PRO A 41 -10.63 -2.16 0.25
CA PRO A 41 -10.94 -2.43 -1.15
C PRO A 41 -9.75 -2.27 -2.09
N ALA A 42 -9.56 -3.25 -2.99
CA ALA A 42 -8.52 -3.19 -4.02
C ALA A 42 -8.84 -2.11 -5.07
N LEU A 43 -7.80 -1.57 -5.70
CA LEU A 43 -7.95 -0.66 -6.83
C LEU A 43 -7.88 -1.44 -8.15
N PRO A 44 -8.67 -1.05 -9.18
CA PRO A 44 -8.54 -1.63 -10.51
C PRO A 44 -7.09 -1.55 -11.03
N GLY A 45 -6.57 -2.67 -11.53
CA GLY A 45 -5.21 -2.75 -12.07
C GLY A 45 -4.08 -2.75 -11.04
N VAL A 46 -4.38 -2.81 -9.73
CA VAL A 46 -3.37 -2.89 -8.66
C VAL A 46 -3.47 -4.23 -7.94
N THR A 47 -2.37 -4.99 -7.89
CA THR A 47 -2.31 -6.22 -7.10
C THR A 47 -1.98 -5.90 -5.64
N ARG A 48 -2.92 -6.11 -4.73
CA ARG A 48 -2.70 -5.94 -3.29
C ARG A 48 -2.26 -7.24 -2.64
N HIS A 49 -1.29 -7.16 -1.76
CA HIS A 49 -0.79 -8.23 -0.90
C HIS A 49 -1.00 -7.82 0.55
N LEU A 50 -1.68 -8.67 1.31
CA LEU A 50 -1.83 -8.49 2.75
C LEU A 50 -0.63 -9.10 3.47
N TYR A 51 -0.16 -8.42 4.51
CA TYR A 51 0.84 -8.97 5.42
C TYR A 51 0.49 -8.61 6.88
N ALA A 52 0.94 -9.45 7.80
CA ALA A 52 0.86 -9.18 9.23
C ALA A 52 2.28 -8.99 9.78
N PRO A 53 2.55 -7.89 10.52
CA PRO A 53 3.84 -7.73 11.18
C PRO A 53 4.01 -8.81 12.26
N VAL A 54 5.19 -9.42 12.31
CA VAL A 54 5.51 -10.51 13.26
C VAL A 54 5.65 -10.00 14.69
N ARG A 55 6.04 -8.73 14.85
CA ARG A 55 6.08 -8.03 16.14
C ARG A 55 5.04 -6.92 16.12
N GLY A 56 4.18 -6.93 17.13
CA GLY A 56 3.33 -5.78 17.41
C GLY A 56 4.13 -4.63 18.01
N THR A 57 3.42 -3.54 18.23
CA THR A 57 3.84 -2.39 19.04
C THR A 57 4.37 -2.83 20.40
N THR A 58 5.44 -2.20 20.90
CA THR A 58 6.00 -2.55 22.21
C THR A 58 5.05 -2.09 23.32
N LEU A 59 4.71 -2.99 24.25
CA LEU A 59 3.95 -2.62 25.45
C LEU A 59 4.71 -1.53 26.23
N ALA A 60 4.02 -0.43 26.53
CA ALA A 60 4.54 0.80 27.15
C ALA A 60 5.37 1.73 26.25
N GLU A 61 5.14 1.73 24.93
CA GLU A 61 5.61 2.85 24.12
C GLU A 61 4.95 4.17 24.57
N HIS A 62 5.65 5.28 24.35
CA HIS A 62 5.14 6.59 24.69
C HIS A 62 3.83 6.88 23.93
N PRO A 63 2.79 7.50 24.52
CA PRO A 63 1.49 7.72 23.86
C PRO A 63 1.55 8.50 22.54
N TRP A 64 2.63 9.26 22.30
CA TRP A 64 2.86 9.99 21.05
C TRP A 64 3.74 9.25 20.03
N ALA A 65 4.24 8.08 20.39
CA ALA A 65 4.98 7.19 19.50
C ALA A 65 4.09 6.06 18.94
N GLN A 66 2.78 6.09 19.26
CA GLN A 66 1.81 5.15 18.68
C GLN A 66 1.40 5.65 17.28
N ASP A 67 1.51 4.77 16.28
CA ASP A 67 1.04 4.97 14.90
C ASP A 67 -0.47 4.74 14.74
#